data_AF-A0A0Q6GD79-F1
#
_entry.id   AF-A0A0Q6GD79-F1
#
_cell.length_a   1.000
_cell.length_b   1.000
_cell.length_c   1.000
_cell.angle_alpha   90.00
_cell.angle_beta   90.00
_cell.angle_gamma   90.00
#
_symmetry.space_group_name_H-M   'P 1'
#
loop_
_entity.id
_entity.type
_entity.pdbx_description
1 polymer ?
#
loop_
_entity_poly.entity_id
_entity_poly.type
_entity_poly.pdbx_seq_one_letter_code
_entity_poly.pdbx_strand_id
1 'polypeptide(L)'
;MSAHLGEWVSALVDNQLGLADRERCLAHVAACPQCAREVDEARSARRTLSLGIADVEPAPDFMSRLLAMSEPAAPTAGEEVGFATAGAVEQRSSDASSLVPHEPLPPRWRALCGDVEPRGARRGRAVVALILGSSMVAVSLFTLGDRPVVAPDRQQNDALSALAAAAQLRTSDDLVLDTASGVLADSPGSGADDHEVLEWMSQQGWPRPESLPDAVTVQALRFTGADEDVLEVDLETPFGDVVVREQHGRLDQDKVSDLRTLDAGGAPVYVVSESPLHLVWQSSDTVVDLVAPGSLDDVLQLVSTFPVDEYDEGFQARVGRGWTTLTGVLS
;
A
#
# COMPACT_ATOMS: atom_id res chain seq x y z
N MET A 1 -11.84 7.64 -28.60
CA MET A 1 -10.60 6.86 -28.70
C MET A 1 -9.48 7.73 -28.14
N SER A 2 -9.35 7.74 -26.82
CA SER A 2 -8.23 8.39 -26.13
C SER A 2 -6.95 7.64 -26.47
N ALA A 3 -5.92 8.37 -26.91
CA ALA A 3 -4.63 7.78 -27.23
C ALA A 3 -4.00 7.13 -25.98
N HIS A 4 -3.27 6.03 -26.19
CA HIS A 4 -2.50 5.34 -25.15
C HIS A 4 -1.31 6.19 -24.68
N LEU A 5 -0.76 5.87 -23.50
CA LEU A 5 0.34 6.64 -22.87
C LEU A 5 1.66 6.62 -23.65
N GLY A 6 2.00 5.49 -24.28
CA GLY A 6 3.24 5.37 -25.08
C GLY A 6 4.49 5.74 -24.28
N GLU A 7 5.21 6.76 -24.72
CA GLU A 7 6.48 7.21 -24.09
C GLU A 7 6.31 7.73 -22.65
N TRP A 8 5.09 8.14 -22.27
CA TRP A 8 4.79 8.58 -20.91
C TRP A 8 4.85 7.44 -19.88
N VAL A 9 4.82 6.18 -20.32
CA VAL A 9 4.95 5.01 -19.45
C VAL A 9 6.33 5.00 -18.76
N SER A 10 7.42 5.27 -19.47
CA SER A 10 8.76 5.29 -18.87
C SER A 10 8.86 6.41 -17.84
N ALA A 11 8.43 7.62 -18.18
CA ALA A 11 8.46 8.75 -17.25
C ALA A 11 7.60 8.51 -15.99
N LEU A 12 6.46 7.81 -16.13
CA LEU A 12 5.62 7.41 -15.00
C LEU A 12 6.34 6.39 -14.10
N VAL A 13 6.97 5.36 -14.67
CA VAL A 13 7.71 4.33 -13.93
C VAL A 13 8.99 4.90 -13.29
N ASP A 14 9.59 5.90 -13.91
CA ASP A 14 10.77 6.64 -13.42
C ASP A 14 10.45 7.76 -12.42
N ASN A 15 9.17 7.98 -12.11
CA ASN A 15 8.70 9.07 -11.26
C ASN A 15 9.22 10.46 -11.71
N GLN A 16 9.39 10.64 -13.02
CA GLN A 16 9.86 11.88 -13.64
C GLN A 16 8.71 12.83 -14.05
N LEU A 17 7.46 12.42 -13.83
CA LEU A 17 6.29 13.24 -14.09
C LEU A 17 5.99 14.19 -12.92
N GLY A 18 5.59 15.42 -13.24
CA GLY A 18 5.01 16.32 -12.26
C GLY A 18 3.69 15.78 -11.70
N LEU A 19 3.28 16.23 -10.51
CA LEU A 19 2.11 15.71 -9.78
C LEU A 19 0.83 15.63 -10.63
N ALA A 20 0.48 16.73 -11.30
CA ALA A 20 -0.75 16.81 -12.11
C ALA A 20 -0.72 15.93 -13.37
N ASP A 21 0.46 15.67 -13.93
CA ASP A 21 0.64 14.76 -15.07
C ASP A 21 0.59 13.30 -14.62
N ARG A 22 1.19 13.01 -13.45
CA ARG A 22 1.17 11.69 -12.82
C ARG A 22 -0.25 11.24 -12.50
N GLU A 23 -1.06 12.09 -11.87
CA GLU A 23 -2.47 11.80 -11.55
C GLU A 23 -3.28 11.48 -12.81
N ARG A 24 -3.10 12.26 -13.89
CA ARG A 24 -3.75 12.00 -15.18
C ARG A 24 -3.34 10.66 -15.80
N CYS A 25 -2.05 10.32 -15.71
CA CYS A 25 -1.56 9.05 -16.21
C CYS A 25 -2.11 7.87 -15.39
N LEU A 26 -2.12 7.97 -14.06
CA LEU A 26 -2.67 6.93 -13.18
C LEU A 26 -4.17 6.72 -13.40
N ALA A 27 -4.94 7.80 -13.56
CA ALA A 27 -6.37 7.72 -13.89
C ALA A 27 -6.60 7.02 -15.25
N HIS A 28 -5.72 7.26 -16.23
CA HIS A 28 -5.79 6.56 -17.52
C HIS A 28 -5.42 5.08 -17.39
N VAL A 29 -4.37 4.75 -16.63
CA VAL A 29 -3.95 3.35 -16.36
C VAL A 29 -5.09 2.56 -15.73
N ALA A 30 -5.79 3.13 -14.75
CA ALA A 30 -6.94 2.50 -14.11
C ALA A 30 -8.09 2.20 -15.09
N ALA A 31 -8.23 2.99 -16.15
CA ALA A 31 -9.30 2.83 -17.16
C ALA A 31 -8.86 2.07 -18.44
N CYS A 32 -7.56 1.82 -18.63
CA CYS A 32 -7.03 1.25 -19.87
C CYS A 32 -6.15 0.00 -19.60
N PRO A 33 -6.66 -1.22 -19.87
CA PRO A 33 -5.93 -2.46 -19.55
C PRO A 33 -4.64 -2.63 -20.35
N GLN A 34 -4.56 -2.06 -21.57
CA GLN A 34 -3.32 -2.08 -22.35
C GLN A 34 -2.22 -1.27 -21.68
N CYS A 35 -2.53 -0.05 -21.22
CA CYS A 35 -1.55 0.80 -20.54
C CYS A 35 -1.19 0.25 -19.15
N ALA A 36 -2.12 -0.43 -18.47
CA ALA A 36 -1.80 -1.15 -17.24
C ALA A 36 -0.75 -2.24 -17.48
N ARG A 37 -0.94 -3.09 -18.50
CA ARG A 37 0.04 -4.12 -18.88
C ARG A 37 1.40 -3.53 -19.23
N GLU A 38 1.44 -2.45 -20.01
CA GLU A 38 2.70 -1.79 -20.39
C GLU A 38 3.44 -1.20 -19.18
N VAL A 39 2.73 -0.64 -18.20
CA VAL A 39 3.32 -0.15 -16.94
C VAL A 39 3.85 -1.29 -16.07
N ASP A 40 3.12 -2.40 -15.97
CA ASP A 40 3.56 -3.57 -15.21
C ASP A 40 4.78 -4.25 -15.83
N GLU A 41 4.83 -4.35 -17.16
CA GLU A 41 6.00 -4.82 -17.91
C GLU A 41 7.21 -3.93 -17.63
N ALA A 42 7.05 -2.60 -17.70
CA ALA A 42 8.13 -1.67 -17.40
C ALA A 42 8.61 -1.74 -15.93
N ARG A 43 7.70 -1.88 -14.97
CA ARG A 43 8.03 -2.06 -13.54
C ARG A 43 8.74 -3.38 -13.27
N SER A 44 8.29 -4.47 -13.89
CA SER A 44 8.93 -5.78 -13.74
C SER A 44 10.35 -5.78 -14.30
N ALA A 45 10.56 -5.19 -15.49
CA ALA A 45 11.88 -5.02 -16.07
C ALA A 45 12.81 -4.21 -15.16
N ARG A 46 12.30 -3.12 -14.56
CA ARG A 46 13.07 -2.33 -13.59
C ARG A 46 13.45 -3.15 -12.35
N ARG A 47 12.51 -3.91 -11.78
CA ARG A 47 12.81 -4.80 -10.64
C ARG A 47 13.89 -5.83 -10.99
N THR A 48 13.78 -6.50 -12.14
CA THR A 48 14.78 -7.47 -12.58
C THR A 48 16.17 -6.85 -12.73
N LEU A 49 16.26 -5.64 -13.29
CA LEU A 49 17.53 -4.92 -13.41
C LEU A 49 18.07 -4.50 -12.03
N SER A 50 17.22 -3.98 -11.14
CA SER A 50 17.62 -3.61 -9.79
C SER A 50 18.16 -4.79 -8.98
N LEU A 51 17.55 -5.97 -9.12
CA LEU A 51 17.99 -7.19 -8.41
C LEU A 51 19.33 -7.73 -8.93
N GLY A 52 19.71 -7.43 -10.17
CA GLY A 52 20.96 -7.87 -10.79
C GLY A 52 22.15 -6.93 -10.56
N ILE A 53 21.92 -5.75 -9.98
CA ILE A 53 22.96 -4.77 -9.69
C ILE A 53 23.39 -4.97 -8.24
N ALA A 54 24.65 -5.37 -8.03
CA ALA A 54 25.23 -5.43 -6.69
C ALA A 54 25.19 -4.03 -6.06
N ASP A 55 24.86 -3.97 -4.77
CA ASP A 55 24.85 -2.71 -4.03
C ASP A 55 26.23 -2.05 -4.12
N VAL A 56 26.26 -0.79 -4.52
CA VAL A 56 27.52 -0.05 -4.66
C VAL A 56 27.86 0.48 -3.29
N GLU A 57 28.68 -0.28 -2.56
CA GLU A 57 29.16 0.17 -1.25
C GLU A 57 29.95 1.48 -1.43
N PRO A 58 29.53 2.58 -0.79
CA PRO A 58 30.28 3.82 -0.86
C PRO A 58 31.67 3.59 -0.24
N ALA A 59 32.70 4.21 -0.81
CA ALA A 59 34.03 4.15 -0.22
C ALA A 59 33.95 4.60 1.26
N PRO A 60 34.68 3.97 2.19
CA PRO A 60 34.57 4.26 3.63
C PRO A 60 34.88 5.73 3.96
N ASP A 61 35.65 6.40 3.11
CA ASP A 61 36.00 7.82 3.22
C ASP A 61 35.03 8.77 2.49
N PHE A 62 33.91 8.29 1.94
CA PHE A 62 33.00 9.12 1.16
C PHE A 62 32.37 10.23 2.00
N MET A 63 31.89 9.90 3.20
CA MET A 63 31.30 10.89 4.11
C MET A 63 32.34 11.93 4.58
N SER A 64 33.58 11.50 4.85
CA SER A 64 34.64 12.42 5.26
C SER A 64 35.01 13.39 4.14
N ARG A 65 35.02 12.93 2.88
CA ARG A 65 35.23 13.79 1.70
C ARG A 65 34.06 14.76 1.46
N LEU A 66 32.82 14.31 1.61
CA LEU A 66 31.62 15.16 1.49
C LEU A 66 31.61 16.28 2.54
N LEU A 67 31.96 15.95 3.78
CA LEU A 67 32.07 16.92 4.87
C LEU A 67 33.21 17.92 4.61
N ALA A 68 34.37 17.45 4.14
CA ALA A 68 35.49 18.31 3.78
C ALA A 68 35.19 19.25 2.59
N MET A 69 34.28 18.87 1.69
CA MET A 69 33.81 19.75 0.60
C MET A 69 32.77 20.77 1.06
N SER A 70 31.99 20.45 2.08
CA SER A 70 30.96 21.32 2.67
C SER A 70 31.56 22.32 3.64
N GLU A 71 32.77 22.05 4.14
CA GLU A 71 33.52 22.95 4.99
C GLU A 71 34.06 24.11 4.13
N PRO A 72 33.58 25.35 4.34
CA PRO A 72 34.14 26.49 3.63
C PRO A 72 35.62 26.59 4.00
N ALA A 73 36.49 26.64 3.00
CA ALA A 73 37.91 26.89 3.22
C ALA A 73 38.04 28.10 4.15
N ALA A 74 38.66 27.90 5.32
CA ALA A 74 38.95 28.98 6.24
C ALA A 74 39.64 30.09 5.44
N PRO A 75 39.17 31.35 5.52
CA PRO A 75 39.80 32.43 4.78
C PRO A 75 41.26 32.48 5.22
N THR A 76 42.17 32.12 4.31
CA THR A 76 43.58 32.42 4.46
C THR A 76 43.67 33.92 4.66
N ALA A 77 44.08 34.34 5.86
CA ALA A 77 44.27 35.73 6.19
C ALA A 77 45.18 36.38 5.12
N GLY A 78 44.59 37.16 4.21
CA GLY A 78 45.34 37.88 3.19
C GLY A 78 44.67 38.15 1.85
N GLU A 79 43.53 37.53 1.49
CA GLU A 79 42.86 37.83 0.21
C GLU A 79 41.54 38.57 0.45
N GLU A 80 41.53 39.89 0.27
CA GLU A 80 40.31 40.72 0.30
C GLU A 80 39.44 40.39 -0.92
N VAL A 81 38.51 39.44 -0.77
CA VAL A 81 37.44 39.24 -1.75
C VAL A 81 36.35 40.28 -1.47
N GLY A 82 36.48 41.44 -2.11
CA GLY A 82 35.53 42.54 -2.00
C GLY A 82 34.17 42.16 -2.58
N PHE A 83 33.21 41.80 -1.72
CA PHE A 83 31.80 41.78 -2.09
C PHE A 83 31.23 43.20 -1.94
N ALA A 84 31.26 43.95 -3.04
CA ALA A 84 30.59 45.24 -3.12
C ALA A 84 29.08 45.04 -3.03
N THR A 85 28.50 45.51 -1.93
CA THR A 85 27.06 45.76 -1.82
C THR A 85 26.75 47.02 -2.62
N ALA A 86 26.07 46.87 -3.76
CA ALA A 86 25.54 47.99 -4.52
C ALA A 86 24.02 47.81 -4.67
N GLY A 87 23.31 48.56 -3.83
CA GLY A 87 21.90 48.81 -4.04
C GLY A 87 21.68 49.67 -5.28
N ALA A 88 20.59 49.33 -5.98
CA ALA A 88 19.60 50.19 -6.60
C ALA A 88 20.01 51.31 -7.60
N VAL A 89 19.28 51.27 -8.72
CA VAL A 89 18.97 52.34 -9.70
C VAL A 89 20.06 52.61 -10.75
N GLU A 90 19.78 52.34 -12.04
CA GLU A 90 19.17 53.33 -12.93
C GLU A 90 18.90 52.76 -14.35
N GLN A 91 17.75 53.18 -14.89
CA GLN A 91 17.32 52.94 -16.27
C GLN A 91 18.28 53.59 -17.28
N ARG A 92 18.60 52.87 -18.37
CA ARG A 92 18.87 53.53 -19.64
C ARG A 92 18.45 52.70 -20.83
N SER A 93 17.40 53.21 -21.47
CA SER A 93 16.94 52.91 -22.83
C SER A 93 18.06 53.02 -23.87
N SER A 94 18.05 52.13 -24.85
CA SER A 94 18.70 52.31 -26.15
C SER A 94 17.79 51.71 -27.22
N ASP A 95 17.24 52.61 -28.02
CA ASP A 95 16.32 52.36 -29.12
C ASP A 95 16.97 51.68 -30.33
N ALA A 96 16.15 50.82 -30.96
CA ALA A 96 15.88 50.65 -32.39
C ALA A 96 16.97 50.24 -33.41
N SER A 97 16.72 49.07 -34.03
CA SER A 97 16.58 48.88 -35.49
C SER A 97 15.62 47.67 -35.69
N SER A 98 14.33 47.81 -36.05
CA SER A 98 13.72 47.98 -37.39
C SER A 98 14.13 46.87 -38.38
N LEU A 99 13.30 46.06 -39.06
CA LEU A 99 11.87 46.03 -39.40
C LEU A 99 11.49 44.59 -39.84
N VAL A 100 10.43 43.95 -39.31
CA VAL A 100 9.51 43.05 -40.06
C VAL A 100 8.15 43.06 -39.34
N PRO A 101 7.00 43.19 -40.04
CA PRO A 101 5.67 43.18 -39.40
C PRO A 101 5.30 41.76 -38.92
N HIS A 102 5.06 41.59 -37.62
CA HIS A 102 4.38 40.41 -37.08
C HIS A 102 2.87 40.66 -37.10
N GLU A 103 2.14 39.94 -37.96
CA GLU A 103 0.70 39.77 -37.78
C GLU A 103 0.42 38.84 -36.58
N PRO A 104 -0.51 39.22 -35.67
CA PRO A 104 -0.85 38.40 -34.52
C PRO A 104 -1.79 37.25 -34.94
N LEU A 105 -1.24 36.04 -35.06
CA LEU A 105 -2.04 34.82 -35.10
C LEU A 105 -2.65 34.55 -33.70
N PRO A 106 -3.97 34.33 -33.57
CA PRO A 106 -4.61 34.07 -32.28
C PRO A 106 -4.32 32.67 -31.73
N PRO A 107 -4.42 32.48 -30.39
CA PRO A 107 -3.97 31.27 -29.70
C PRO A 107 -4.88 30.05 -29.93
N ARG A 108 -4.25 28.92 -30.25
CA ARG A 108 -4.86 27.64 -30.68
C ARG A 108 -5.29 26.69 -29.55
N TRP A 109 -5.86 27.21 -28.46
CA TRP A 109 -6.40 26.36 -27.37
C TRP A 109 -7.93 26.39 -27.23
N ARG A 110 -8.65 26.78 -28.29
CA ARG A 110 -10.08 26.50 -28.44
C ARG A 110 -10.33 25.59 -29.63
N ALA A 111 -10.04 24.30 -29.45
CA ALA A 111 -10.61 23.23 -30.25
C ALA A 111 -10.47 21.93 -29.45
N LEU A 112 -11.38 21.74 -28.48
CA LEU A 112 -11.86 20.47 -27.92
C LEU A 112 -12.66 20.78 -26.64
N CYS A 113 -13.72 21.58 -26.78
CA CYS A 113 -14.85 21.53 -25.86
C CYS A 113 -15.98 20.87 -26.65
N GLY A 114 -16.30 19.63 -26.32
CA GLY A 114 -17.50 18.98 -26.82
C GLY A 114 -18.70 19.59 -26.11
N ASP A 115 -19.46 20.42 -26.82
CA ASP A 115 -20.81 20.81 -26.42
C ASP A 115 -21.70 19.57 -26.41
N VAL A 116 -22.28 19.25 -25.26
CA VAL A 116 -23.35 18.26 -25.14
C VAL A 116 -24.67 19.03 -25.10
N GLU A 117 -25.38 19.05 -26.23
CA GLU A 117 -26.77 19.53 -26.27
C GLU A 117 -27.68 18.57 -25.48
N PRO A 118 -28.45 19.03 -24.49
CA PRO A 118 -29.53 18.23 -23.94
C PRO A 118 -30.74 18.29 -24.89
N ARG A 119 -30.99 17.21 -25.64
CA ARG A 119 -32.25 17.04 -26.39
C ARG A 119 -33.37 16.60 -25.45
N GLY A 120 -34.35 17.49 -25.28
CA GLY A 120 -35.52 17.28 -24.45
C GLY A 120 -36.59 16.36 -25.03
N ALA A 121 -37.31 15.77 -24.07
CA ALA A 121 -38.73 15.40 -24.05
C ALA A 121 -39.24 14.18 -24.86
N ARG A 122 -39.60 13.14 -24.11
CA ARG A 122 -40.96 12.59 -24.17
C ARG A 122 -41.55 12.37 -22.78
N ARG A 123 -42.69 13.02 -22.53
CA ARG A 123 -43.57 12.80 -21.38
C ARG A 123 -44.28 11.45 -21.53
N GLY A 124 -44.15 10.59 -20.52
CA GLY A 124 -44.93 9.37 -20.34
C GLY A 124 -45.10 9.13 -18.84
N ARG A 125 -46.33 8.91 -18.40
CA ARG A 125 -46.78 9.01 -17.02
C ARG A 125 -46.35 7.82 -16.13
N ALA A 126 -45.91 8.19 -14.93
CA ALA A 126 -46.35 7.71 -13.62
C ALA A 126 -45.77 6.42 -12.97
N VAL A 127 -45.54 6.63 -11.67
CA VAL A 127 -45.53 5.71 -10.51
C VAL A 127 -44.18 5.06 -10.13
N VAL A 128 -43.89 5.18 -8.82
CA VAL A 128 -42.80 4.63 -8.00
C VAL A 128 -41.48 5.40 -8.02
N ALA A 129 -41.30 6.31 -7.07
CA ALA A 129 -39.98 6.79 -6.67
C ALA A 129 -39.97 7.27 -5.21
N LEU A 130 -40.14 6.32 -4.29
CA LEU A 130 -39.75 6.49 -2.87
C LEU A 130 -38.74 5.40 -2.45
N ILE A 131 -38.03 4.79 -3.41
CA ILE A 131 -36.99 3.76 -3.18
C ILE A 131 -35.59 4.23 -3.63
N LEU A 132 -35.46 5.33 -4.38
CA LEU A 132 -34.19 5.73 -5.02
C LEU A 132 -33.11 6.28 -4.08
N GLY A 133 -33.46 6.67 -2.85
CA GLY A 133 -32.45 7.10 -1.86
C GLY A 133 -31.75 5.91 -1.23
N SER A 134 -32.49 4.87 -0.84
CA SER A 134 -31.93 3.71 -0.16
C SER A 134 -31.17 2.78 -1.11
N SER A 135 -31.62 2.64 -2.35
CA SER A 135 -30.94 1.79 -3.32
C SER A 135 -29.61 2.39 -3.80
N MET A 136 -29.51 3.71 -3.94
CA MET A 136 -28.25 4.35 -4.35
C MET A 136 -27.21 4.27 -3.23
N VAL A 137 -27.63 4.49 -1.97
CA VAL A 137 -26.78 4.26 -0.79
C VAL A 137 -26.38 2.79 -0.68
N ALA A 138 -27.32 1.85 -0.83
CA ALA A 138 -27.01 0.42 -0.76
C ALA A 138 -26.06 -0.04 -1.88
N VAL A 139 -26.18 0.51 -3.09
CA VAL A 139 -25.24 0.24 -4.19
C VAL A 139 -23.86 0.83 -3.89
N SER A 140 -23.79 2.05 -3.37
CA SER A 140 -22.51 2.67 -2.96
C SER A 140 -21.83 1.89 -1.83
N LEU A 141 -22.59 1.46 -0.82
CA LEU A 141 -22.08 0.60 0.26
C LEU A 141 -21.67 -0.77 -0.27
N PHE A 142 -22.42 -1.35 -1.21
CA PHE A 142 -22.06 -2.61 -1.85
C PHE A 142 -20.75 -2.51 -2.64
N THR A 143 -20.54 -1.43 -3.41
CA THR A 143 -19.28 -1.23 -4.15
C THR A 143 -18.11 -0.91 -3.22
N LEU A 144 -18.36 -0.22 -2.11
CA LEU A 144 -17.34 0.06 -1.10
C LEU A 144 -17.01 -1.18 -0.25
N GLY A 145 -17.95 -2.11 -0.12
CA GLY A 145 -17.76 -3.40 0.55
C GLY A 145 -17.11 -4.48 -0.34
N ASP A 146 -16.73 -4.15 -1.58
CA ASP A 146 -15.92 -5.03 -2.42
C ASP A 146 -14.47 -4.96 -1.93
N ARG A 147 -13.97 -6.07 -1.41
CA ARG A 147 -12.63 -6.15 -0.82
C ARG A 147 -11.58 -6.42 -1.90
N PRO A 148 -10.35 -5.90 -1.76
CA PRO A 148 -9.29 -6.18 -2.72
C PRO A 148 -9.02 -7.68 -2.78
N VAL A 149 -8.66 -8.16 -3.98
CA VAL A 149 -8.21 -9.54 -4.15
C VAL A 149 -6.76 -9.62 -3.68
N VAL A 150 -6.51 -10.45 -2.67
CA VAL A 150 -5.19 -10.65 -2.07
C VAL A 150 -4.59 -11.93 -2.64
N ALA A 151 -3.49 -11.78 -3.37
CA ALA A 151 -2.71 -12.89 -3.88
C ALA A 151 -1.58 -13.20 -2.89
N PRO A 152 -1.50 -14.42 -2.33
CA PRO A 152 -0.43 -14.76 -1.40
C PRO A 152 0.92 -14.71 -2.12
N ASP A 153 1.94 -14.16 -1.45
CA ASP A 153 3.29 -14.23 -1.98
C ASP A 153 3.78 -15.69 -1.88
N ARG A 154 4.22 -16.25 -3.01
CA ARG A 154 4.78 -17.61 -3.06
C ARG A 154 6.30 -17.61 -2.98
N GLN A 155 6.93 -16.44 -2.91
CA GLN A 155 8.38 -16.32 -2.84
C GLN A 155 8.88 -16.60 -1.43
N GLN A 156 9.72 -17.63 -1.30
CA GLN A 156 10.33 -18.02 -0.03
C GLN A 156 11.17 -16.90 0.61
N ASN A 157 11.71 -15.98 -0.19
CA ASN A 157 12.54 -14.88 0.32
C ASN A 157 11.74 -13.90 1.18
N ASP A 158 10.46 -13.65 0.85
CA ASP A 158 9.63 -12.75 1.64
C ASP A 158 9.30 -13.36 3.00
N ALA A 159 8.89 -14.64 3.01
CA ALA A 159 8.67 -15.42 4.22
C ALA A 159 9.92 -15.46 5.14
N LEU A 160 11.11 -15.68 4.58
CA LEU A 160 12.36 -15.66 5.35
C LEU A 160 12.71 -14.26 5.86
N SER A 161 12.41 -13.21 5.09
CA SER A 161 12.63 -11.82 5.50
C SER A 161 11.70 -11.44 6.66
N ALA A 162 10.45 -11.89 6.64
CA ALA A 162 9.48 -11.71 7.72
C ALA A 162 9.98 -12.36 9.02
N LEU A 163 10.38 -13.64 8.96
CA LEU A 163 10.94 -14.34 10.11
C LEU A 163 12.22 -13.67 10.65
N ALA A 164 13.09 -13.19 9.76
CA ALA A 164 14.31 -12.50 10.15
C ALA A 164 14.03 -11.15 10.83
N ALA A 165 12.97 -10.44 10.43
CA ALA A 165 12.52 -9.22 11.08
C ALA A 165 11.96 -9.51 12.48
N ALA A 166 11.09 -10.50 12.62
CA ALA A 166 10.54 -10.92 13.92
C ALA A 166 11.65 -11.30 14.92
N ALA A 167 12.63 -12.09 14.48
CA ALA A 167 13.75 -12.49 15.32
C ALA A 167 14.62 -11.31 15.83
N GLN A 168 14.64 -10.17 15.12
CA GLN A 168 15.36 -8.97 15.57
C GLN A 168 14.60 -8.23 16.68
N LEU A 169 13.26 -8.24 16.62
CA LEU A 169 12.39 -7.59 17.60
C LEU A 169 12.36 -8.33 18.94
N ARG A 170 12.64 -9.64 18.94
CA ARG A 170 12.84 -10.48 20.14
C ARG A 170 13.89 -9.97 21.14
N THR A 171 14.73 -9.02 20.74
CA THR A 171 15.72 -8.45 21.66
C THR A 171 15.10 -7.59 22.78
N SER A 172 13.79 -7.33 22.73
CA SER A 172 13.03 -6.57 23.72
C SER A 172 12.11 -7.48 24.54
N ASP A 173 12.07 -7.29 25.86
CA ASP A 173 11.19 -8.03 26.80
C ASP A 173 9.77 -7.42 26.85
N ASP A 174 9.59 -6.21 26.31
CA ASP A 174 8.34 -5.48 26.20
C ASP A 174 7.73 -5.67 24.79
N LEU A 175 6.39 -5.54 24.70
CA LEU A 175 5.65 -5.52 23.44
C LEU A 175 6.16 -4.38 22.56
N VAL A 176 6.61 -4.72 21.34
CA VAL A 176 7.05 -3.74 20.36
C VAL A 176 5.86 -3.29 19.50
N LEU A 177 5.63 -1.98 19.49
CA LEU A 177 4.58 -1.35 18.68
C LEU A 177 5.23 -0.44 17.66
N ASP A 178 5.04 -0.74 16.37
CA ASP A 178 5.47 0.16 15.30
C ASP A 178 4.25 0.88 14.69
N THR A 179 4.07 2.13 15.11
CA THR A 179 2.93 2.98 14.82
C THR A 179 3.31 4.05 13.80
N ALA A 180 3.85 3.66 12.64
CA ALA A 180 4.44 4.62 11.71
C ALA A 180 3.47 5.74 11.24
N SER A 181 2.15 5.51 11.20
CA SER A 181 1.19 6.56 10.76
C SER A 181 0.00 6.86 11.68
N GLY A 182 0.01 6.49 12.96
CA GLY A 182 -1.09 6.86 13.88
C GLY A 182 -2.44 6.16 13.57
N VAL A 183 -2.41 5.10 12.76
CA VAL A 183 -3.53 4.15 12.49
C VAL A 183 -3.98 3.42 13.77
N LEU A 184 -3.15 3.53 14.80
CA LEU A 184 -3.17 2.82 16.07
C LEU A 184 -3.73 3.69 17.22
N ALA A 185 -4.83 4.40 17.00
CA ALA A 185 -5.52 5.09 18.09
C ALA A 185 -5.96 4.08 19.16
N ASP A 186 -5.67 4.37 20.44
CA ASP A 186 -5.99 3.51 21.59
C ASP A 186 -5.25 2.15 21.61
N SER A 187 -4.02 2.12 21.07
CA SER A 187 -3.19 0.91 21.10
C SER A 187 -2.84 0.44 22.50
N PRO A 188 -2.64 -0.88 22.69
CA PRO A 188 -2.06 -1.42 23.90
C PRO A 188 -0.73 -0.72 24.22
N GLY A 189 -0.38 -0.61 25.51
CA GLY A 189 0.92 -0.10 25.93
C GLY A 189 2.05 -1.13 25.71
N SER A 190 3.32 -0.73 25.82
CA SER A 190 4.45 -1.66 25.70
C SER A 190 4.48 -2.77 26.76
N GLY A 191 3.76 -2.58 27.87
CA GLY A 191 3.58 -3.59 28.92
C GLY A 191 2.19 -4.23 28.93
N ALA A 192 1.43 -4.12 27.85
CA ALA A 192 0.14 -4.79 27.70
C ALA A 192 0.32 -6.30 27.71
N ASP A 193 -0.65 -7.00 28.30
CA ASP A 193 -0.69 -8.47 28.22
C ASP A 193 -1.32 -8.94 26.90
N ASP A 194 -1.13 -10.22 26.57
CA ASP A 194 -1.66 -10.82 25.34
C ASP A 194 -3.19 -10.64 25.22
N HIS A 195 -3.91 -10.62 26.33
CA HIS A 195 -5.37 -10.45 26.32
C HIS A 195 -5.76 -9.04 25.89
N GLU A 196 -5.08 -8.00 26.41
CA GLU A 196 -5.28 -6.61 26.02
C GLU A 196 -5.00 -6.41 24.53
N VAL A 197 -3.93 -7.03 23.99
CA VAL A 197 -3.60 -6.98 22.56
C VAL A 197 -4.69 -7.63 21.71
N LEU A 198 -5.15 -8.83 22.08
CA LEU A 198 -6.21 -9.54 21.36
C LEU A 198 -7.56 -8.82 21.43
N GLU A 199 -7.86 -8.19 22.55
CA GLU A 199 -9.07 -7.37 22.71
C GLU A 199 -9.00 -6.14 21.81
N TRP A 200 -7.84 -5.47 21.77
CA TRP A 200 -7.60 -4.36 20.86
C TRP A 200 -7.74 -4.77 19.38
N MET A 201 -7.15 -5.90 18.96
CA MET A 201 -7.32 -6.42 17.59
C MET A 201 -8.79 -6.59 17.22
N SER A 202 -9.57 -7.16 18.14
CA SER A 202 -11.02 -7.33 17.95
C SER A 202 -11.77 -6.01 17.85
N GLN A 203 -11.38 -4.98 18.60
CA GLN A 203 -12.01 -3.66 18.54
C GLN A 203 -11.73 -2.97 17.20
N GLN A 204 -10.56 -3.21 16.61
CA GLN A 204 -10.18 -2.71 15.29
C GLN A 204 -10.73 -3.55 14.12
N GLY A 205 -11.41 -4.67 14.40
CA GLY A 205 -12.00 -5.53 13.37
C GLY A 205 -10.99 -6.44 12.67
N TRP A 206 -9.88 -6.77 13.33
CA TRP A 206 -8.96 -7.81 12.90
C TRP A 206 -9.42 -9.18 13.45
N PRO A 207 -9.24 -10.27 12.68
CA PRO A 207 -9.50 -11.61 13.21
C PRO A 207 -8.62 -11.83 14.44
N ARG A 208 -9.22 -12.38 15.50
CA ARG A 208 -8.49 -12.68 16.73
C ARG A 208 -8.58 -14.16 17.07
N PRO A 209 -7.50 -14.81 17.51
CA PRO A 209 -7.62 -16.11 18.13
C PRO A 209 -8.47 -16.01 19.42
N GLU A 210 -9.25 -17.05 19.74
CA GLU A 210 -10.09 -17.05 20.96
C GLU A 210 -9.25 -16.97 22.24
N SER A 211 -8.10 -17.63 22.22
CA SER A 211 -7.05 -17.56 23.23
C SER A 211 -5.74 -18.03 22.62
N LEU A 212 -4.61 -17.47 23.07
CA LEU A 212 -3.30 -18.01 22.73
C LEU A 212 -2.97 -19.18 23.68
N PRO A 213 -2.30 -20.24 23.19
CA PRO A 213 -1.76 -21.26 24.07
C PRO A 213 -0.79 -20.65 25.09
N ASP A 214 -0.71 -21.18 26.31
CA ASP A 214 0.11 -20.64 27.42
C ASP A 214 1.61 -20.40 27.08
N ALA A 215 2.12 -21.06 26.05
CA ALA A 215 3.51 -20.98 25.62
C ALA A 215 3.74 -20.03 24.44
N VAL A 216 2.70 -19.29 24.03
CA VAL A 216 2.71 -18.35 22.90
C VAL A 216 2.41 -16.96 23.42
N THR A 217 3.27 -16.00 23.11
CA THR A 217 3.12 -14.60 23.54
C THR A 217 3.24 -13.66 22.35
N VAL A 218 2.54 -12.53 22.40
CA VAL A 218 2.65 -11.49 21.38
C VAL A 218 3.89 -10.64 21.65
N GLN A 219 4.78 -10.58 20.68
CA GLN A 219 6.06 -9.87 20.81
C GLN A 219 6.06 -8.53 20.10
N ALA A 220 5.45 -8.46 18.92
CA ALA A 220 5.36 -7.23 18.17
C ALA A 220 4.05 -7.12 17.41
N LEU A 221 3.58 -5.89 17.28
CA LEU A 221 2.43 -5.54 16.47
C LEU A 221 2.77 -4.32 15.62
N ARG A 222 2.69 -4.47 14.30
CA ARG A 222 3.08 -3.44 13.33
C ARG A 222 2.14 -3.40 12.14
N PHE A 223 2.01 -2.23 11.52
CA PHE A 223 1.42 -2.13 10.19
C PHE A 223 2.51 -2.15 9.12
N THR A 224 2.31 -2.97 8.09
CA THR A 224 3.20 -3.09 6.94
C THR A 224 2.42 -2.86 5.64
N GLY A 225 3.15 -2.82 4.51
CA GLY A 225 2.58 -2.46 3.21
C GLY A 225 2.70 -0.98 2.90
N ALA A 226 2.53 -0.63 1.62
CA ALA A 226 2.69 0.75 1.16
C ALA A 226 1.61 1.70 1.70
N ASP A 227 0.42 1.15 1.98
CA ASP A 227 -0.75 1.86 2.48
C ASP A 227 -1.05 1.50 3.96
N GLU A 228 -0.12 0.82 4.66
CA GLU A 228 -0.32 0.31 6.03
C GLU A 228 -1.60 -0.53 6.18
N ASP A 229 -1.87 -1.37 5.18
CA ASP A 229 -3.10 -2.16 5.07
C ASP A 229 -2.93 -3.61 5.56
N VAL A 230 -1.71 -3.98 5.96
CA VAL A 230 -1.38 -5.30 6.49
C VAL A 230 -1.02 -5.16 7.97
N LEU A 231 -1.79 -5.80 8.85
CA LEU A 231 -1.43 -5.95 10.25
C LEU A 231 -0.49 -7.16 10.37
N GLU A 232 0.70 -6.94 10.91
CA GLU A 232 1.68 -8.00 11.16
C GLU A 232 1.87 -8.17 12.67
N VAL A 233 1.63 -9.40 13.13
CA VAL A 233 1.70 -9.83 14.52
C VAL A 233 2.80 -10.87 14.63
N ASP A 234 3.84 -10.56 15.41
CA ASP A 234 4.91 -11.49 15.70
C ASP A 234 4.60 -12.21 17.01
N LEU A 235 4.60 -13.54 16.96
CA LEU A 235 4.35 -14.41 18.09
C LEU A 235 5.64 -15.14 18.45
N GLU A 236 6.01 -15.08 19.72
CA GLU A 236 7.04 -15.95 20.25
C GLU A 236 6.41 -17.30 20.60
N THR A 237 6.97 -18.39 20.06
CA THR A 237 6.48 -19.76 20.32
C THR A 237 7.64 -20.69 20.71
N PRO A 238 7.37 -21.87 21.28
CA PRO A 238 8.42 -22.82 21.67
C PRO A 238 9.24 -23.38 20.50
N PHE A 239 8.72 -23.28 19.28
CA PHE A 239 9.35 -23.79 18.06
C PHE A 239 9.93 -22.66 17.18
N GLY A 240 9.96 -21.42 17.66
CA GLY A 240 10.54 -20.25 16.99
C GLY A 240 9.56 -19.09 16.85
N ASP A 241 10.01 -18.01 16.22
CA ASP A 241 9.14 -16.86 15.92
C ASP A 241 8.14 -17.23 14.82
N VAL A 242 6.87 -16.92 15.05
CA VAL A 242 5.79 -17.08 14.06
C VAL A 242 5.32 -15.70 13.68
N VAL A 243 5.23 -15.45 12.39
CA VAL A 243 4.72 -14.18 11.86
C VAL A 243 3.33 -14.43 11.29
N VAL A 244 2.36 -13.66 11.76
CA VAL A 244 0.99 -13.67 11.24
C VAL A 244 0.74 -12.32 10.58
N ARG A 245 0.41 -12.33 9.29
CA ARG A 245 0.05 -11.16 8.51
C ARG A 245 -1.43 -11.23 8.15
N GLU A 246 -2.15 -10.18 8.48
CA GLU A 246 -3.58 -10.08 8.29
C GLU A 246 -3.86 -8.90 7.35
N GLN A 247 -4.59 -9.16 6.28
CA GLN A 247 -4.96 -8.13 5.30
C GLN A 247 -6.45 -8.23 4.98
N HIS A 248 -7.19 -7.14 5.11
CA HIS A 248 -8.60 -7.12 4.71
C HIS A 248 -8.73 -7.32 3.21
N GLY A 249 -9.38 -8.39 2.79
CA GLY A 249 -9.28 -8.87 1.43
C GLY A 249 -10.03 -10.16 1.17
N ARG A 250 -10.10 -10.51 -0.11
CA ARG A 250 -10.54 -11.84 -0.55
C ARG A 250 -9.37 -12.58 -1.16
N LEU A 251 -9.10 -13.77 -0.67
CA LEU A 251 -8.04 -14.64 -1.17
C LEU A 251 -8.26 -14.95 -2.66
N ASP A 252 -7.20 -14.77 -3.47
CA ASP A 252 -7.19 -15.09 -4.88
C ASP A 252 -7.23 -16.62 -5.09
N GLN A 253 -8.41 -17.16 -5.34
CA GLN A 253 -8.66 -18.59 -5.50
C GLN A 253 -7.83 -19.21 -6.64
N ASP A 254 -7.57 -18.46 -7.71
CA ASP A 254 -6.76 -18.95 -8.82
C ASP A 254 -5.31 -19.19 -8.38
N LYS A 255 -4.83 -18.38 -7.42
CA LYS A 255 -3.49 -18.45 -6.81
C LYS A 255 -3.40 -19.41 -5.64
N VAL A 256 -4.41 -20.21 -5.35
CA VAL A 256 -4.32 -21.28 -4.33
C VAL A 256 -4.90 -22.61 -4.80
N SER A 257 -5.53 -22.64 -5.98
CA SER A 257 -6.20 -23.81 -6.55
C SER A 257 -5.33 -25.07 -6.74
N ASP A 258 -4.02 -24.90 -6.92
CA ASP A 258 -3.02 -25.95 -7.10
C ASP A 258 -2.31 -26.36 -5.79
N LEU A 259 -2.58 -25.65 -4.68
CA LEU A 259 -1.93 -25.89 -3.40
C LEU A 259 -2.58 -27.03 -2.62
N ARG A 260 -1.79 -27.65 -1.75
CA ARG A 260 -2.28 -28.61 -0.77
C ARG A 260 -3.15 -27.89 0.26
N THR A 261 -4.30 -28.47 0.60
CA THR A 261 -5.18 -27.97 1.65
C THR A 261 -5.10 -28.80 2.93
N LEU A 262 -5.37 -28.14 4.05
CA LEU A 262 -5.54 -28.70 5.37
C LEU A 262 -6.95 -28.40 5.86
N ASP A 263 -7.54 -29.34 6.60
CA ASP A 263 -8.82 -29.16 7.25
C ASP A 263 -8.59 -28.64 8.68
N ALA A 264 -9.06 -27.43 8.94
CA ALA A 264 -8.98 -26.77 10.24
C ALA A 264 -10.38 -26.51 10.86
N GLY A 265 -11.42 -27.23 10.40
CA GLY A 265 -12.77 -27.10 10.96
C GLY A 265 -13.62 -25.96 10.39
N GLY A 266 -13.26 -25.47 9.20
CA GLY A 266 -13.94 -24.37 8.50
C GLY A 266 -13.48 -24.22 7.05
N ALA A 267 -13.14 -23.00 6.64
CA ALA A 267 -12.54 -22.76 5.32
C ALA A 267 -11.20 -23.52 5.14
N PRO A 268 -10.81 -23.90 3.92
CA PRO A 268 -9.55 -24.60 3.70
C PRO A 268 -8.35 -23.72 4.02
N VAL A 269 -7.37 -24.30 4.74
CA VAL A 269 -6.05 -23.68 4.95
C VAL A 269 -5.10 -24.21 3.89
N TYR A 270 -4.47 -23.32 3.11
CA TYR A 270 -3.60 -23.67 2.00
C TYR A 270 -2.14 -23.66 2.43
N VAL A 271 -1.39 -24.69 2.05
CA VAL A 271 0.06 -24.78 2.29
C VAL A 271 0.80 -24.22 1.08
N VAL A 272 1.41 -23.04 1.25
CA VAL A 272 2.23 -22.38 0.22
C VAL A 272 3.65 -22.98 0.19
N SER A 273 4.23 -23.22 1.36
CA SER A 273 5.55 -23.84 1.54
C SER A 273 5.58 -24.70 2.80
N GLU A 274 6.37 -25.77 2.80
CA GLU A 274 6.61 -26.60 3.99
C GLU A 274 7.92 -26.23 4.71
N SER A 275 8.77 -25.39 4.12
CA SER A 275 10.02 -24.92 4.74
C SER A 275 10.46 -23.55 4.20
N PRO A 276 10.40 -22.46 4.99
CA PRO A 276 9.65 -22.38 6.24
C PRO A 276 8.17 -22.73 5.99
N LEU A 277 7.47 -23.20 7.02
CA LEU A 277 6.05 -23.48 6.91
C LEU A 277 5.34 -22.17 6.61
N HIS A 278 4.60 -22.13 5.52
CA HIS A 278 3.86 -20.97 5.06
C HIS A 278 2.44 -21.38 4.73
N LEU A 279 1.49 -20.87 5.51
CA LEU A 279 0.07 -21.19 5.43
C LEU A 279 -0.72 -19.93 5.10
N VAL A 280 -1.75 -20.08 4.27
CA VAL A 280 -2.66 -18.97 3.95
C VAL A 280 -4.10 -19.45 4.00
N TRP A 281 -4.98 -18.66 4.60
CA TRP A 281 -6.42 -18.96 4.61
C TRP A 281 -7.25 -17.68 4.61
N GLN A 282 -8.53 -17.87 4.30
CA GLN A 282 -9.54 -16.83 4.43
C GLN A 282 -10.19 -16.96 5.81
N SER A 283 -10.30 -15.85 6.52
CA SER A 283 -11.08 -15.73 7.76
C SER A 283 -12.04 -14.56 7.62
N SER A 284 -13.33 -14.85 7.39
CA SER A 284 -14.33 -13.82 7.06
C SER A 284 -13.81 -12.94 5.92
N ASP A 285 -13.67 -11.62 6.09
CA ASP A 285 -13.16 -10.67 5.08
C ASP A 285 -11.68 -10.32 5.23
N THR A 286 -10.92 -11.17 5.92
CA THR A 286 -9.48 -11.02 6.10
C THR A 286 -8.75 -12.24 5.55
N VAL A 287 -7.68 -12.00 4.81
CA VAL A 287 -6.73 -13.05 4.43
C VAL A 287 -5.65 -13.09 5.49
N VAL A 288 -5.43 -14.29 6.04
CA VAL A 288 -4.40 -14.54 7.04
C VAL A 288 -3.28 -15.33 6.39
N ASP A 289 -2.07 -14.82 6.51
CA ASP A 289 -0.82 -15.41 6.04
C ASP A 289 0.08 -15.68 7.25
N LEU A 290 0.42 -16.94 7.48
CA LEU A 290 1.22 -17.39 8.62
C LEU A 290 2.51 -18.01 8.14
N VAL A 291 3.63 -17.52 8.65
CA VAL A 291 4.97 -18.04 8.40
C VAL A 291 5.62 -18.51 9.70
N ALA A 292 6.12 -19.74 9.70
CA ALA A 292 6.77 -20.34 10.87
C ALA A 292 8.00 -21.18 10.48
N PRO A 293 9.05 -21.24 11.31
CA PRO A 293 10.22 -22.08 11.08
C PRO A 293 9.99 -23.57 11.46
N GLY A 294 8.92 -23.86 12.19
CA GLY A 294 8.58 -25.20 12.73
C GLY A 294 7.90 -26.15 11.76
N SER A 295 7.55 -27.34 12.25
CA SER A 295 6.80 -28.32 11.46
C SER A 295 5.30 -28.00 11.44
N LEU A 296 4.57 -28.58 10.48
CA LEU A 296 3.13 -28.41 10.41
C LEU A 296 2.44 -28.85 11.71
N ASP A 297 2.86 -29.97 12.30
CA ASP A 297 2.25 -30.50 13.52
C ASP A 297 2.39 -29.54 14.71
N ASP A 298 3.52 -28.84 14.80
CA ASP A 298 3.77 -27.85 15.87
C ASP A 298 2.86 -26.62 15.74
N VAL A 299 2.56 -26.23 14.49
CA VAL A 299 1.81 -25.01 14.16
C VAL A 299 0.30 -25.25 14.10
N LEU A 300 -0.15 -26.47 13.84
CA LEU A 300 -1.58 -26.80 13.75
C LEU A 300 -2.36 -26.45 15.03
N GLN A 301 -1.75 -26.62 16.21
CA GLN A 301 -2.39 -26.22 17.45
C GLN A 301 -2.63 -24.69 17.50
N LEU A 302 -1.66 -23.90 17.06
CA LEU A 302 -1.80 -22.44 16.98
C LEU A 302 -2.84 -22.05 15.92
N VAL A 303 -2.79 -22.65 14.72
CA VAL A 303 -3.78 -22.36 13.66
C VAL A 303 -5.20 -22.66 14.11
N SER A 304 -5.40 -23.72 14.93
CA SER A 304 -6.73 -24.07 15.43
C SER A 304 -7.35 -23.05 16.40
N THR A 305 -6.57 -22.09 16.91
CA THR A 305 -7.11 -21.01 17.76
C THR A 305 -7.63 -19.84 16.95
N PHE A 306 -7.25 -19.71 15.67
CA PHE A 306 -7.72 -18.66 14.77
C PHE A 306 -9.10 -19.01 14.19
N PRO A 307 -9.99 -18.03 13.99
CA PRO A 307 -11.23 -18.25 13.26
C PRO A 307 -10.91 -18.60 11.81
N VAL A 308 -11.52 -19.68 11.32
CA VAL A 308 -11.37 -20.16 9.94
C VAL A 308 -12.74 -20.16 9.28
N ASP A 309 -13.32 -18.97 9.12
CA ASP A 309 -14.67 -18.81 8.56
C ASP A 309 -14.65 -18.52 7.06
N GLU A 310 -15.65 -19.04 6.32
CA GLU A 310 -15.82 -18.71 4.91
C GLU A 310 -16.09 -17.21 4.69
N TYR A 311 -15.60 -16.65 3.58
CA TYR A 311 -15.95 -15.29 3.19
C TYR A 311 -17.42 -15.18 2.79
N ASP A 312 -18.20 -14.42 3.54
CA ASP A 312 -19.60 -14.14 3.19
C ASP A 312 -19.68 -13.14 2.02
N GLU A 313 -19.95 -13.67 0.83
CA GLU A 313 -20.22 -12.90 -0.38
C GLU A 313 -21.62 -12.27 -0.42
N GLY A 314 -22.47 -12.57 0.57
CA GLY A 314 -23.85 -12.13 0.66
C GLY A 314 -24.01 -10.61 0.58
N PHE A 315 -25.07 -10.17 -0.10
CA PHE A 315 -25.38 -8.75 -0.28
C PHE A 315 -25.43 -7.98 1.05
N GLN A 316 -26.02 -8.57 2.10
CA GLN A 316 -26.11 -7.93 3.41
C GLN A 316 -24.73 -7.77 4.08
N ALA A 317 -23.85 -8.77 3.94
CA ALA A 317 -22.49 -8.72 4.44
C ALA A 317 -21.69 -7.60 3.76
N ARG A 318 -21.83 -7.48 2.43
CA ARG A 318 -21.20 -6.41 1.64
C ARG A 318 -21.70 -5.01 2.01
N VAL A 319 -23.02 -4.84 2.17
CA VAL A 319 -23.60 -3.56 2.61
C VAL A 319 -23.16 -3.19 4.03
N GLY A 320 -23.07 -4.17 4.94
CA GLY A 320 -22.55 -3.99 6.29
C GLY A 320 -21.09 -3.54 6.32
N ARG A 321 -20.23 -4.18 5.52
CA ARG A 321 -18.82 -3.79 5.36
C ARG A 321 -18.66 -2.40 4.75
N GLY A 322 -19.41 -2.10 3.70
CA GLY A 322 -19.42 -0.75 3.12
C GLY A 322 -19.85 0.32 4.13
N TRP A 323 -20.74 -0.03 5.06
CA TRP A 323 -21.18 0.88 6.11
C TRP A 323 -20.08 1.13 7.15
N THR A 324 -19.39 0.09 7.61
CA THR A 324 -18.27 0.24 8.55
C THR A 324 -17.11 1.02 7.94
N THR A 325 -16.77 0.78 6.67
CA THR A 325 -15.76 1.58 5.94
C THR A 325 -16.16 3.05 5.87
N LEU A 326 -17.43 3.35 5.56
CA LEU A 326 -17.91 4.73 5.49
C LEU A 326 -17.86 5.43 6.86
N THR A 327 -18.24 4.73 7.94
CA THR A 327 -18.21 5.31 9.28
C THR A 327 -16.81 5.44 9.86
N GLY A 328 -15.89 4.53 9.53
CA GLY A 328 -14.49 4.59 10.00
C GLY A 328 -13.69 5.76 9.41
N VAL A 329 -14.07 6.26 8.23
CA VAL A 329 -13.47 7.48 7.63
C VAL A 329 -13.99 8.78 8.31
N LEU A 330 -15.08 8.70 9.07
CA LEU A 330 -15.74 9.85 9.69
C LEU A 330 -15.39 10.05 11.18
N SER A 331 -14.70 9.09 11.81
CA SER A 331 -14.16 9.17 13.17
C SER A 331 -12.73 9.66 13.17
#